data_AF-A0A6V7GVW6-F1
#
_entry.id   AF-A0A6V7GVW6-F1
#
_cell.length_a   1.000
_cell.length_b   1.000
_cell.length_c   1.000
_cell.angle_alpha   90.00
_cell.angle_beta   90.00
_cell.angle_gamma   90.00
#
_symmetry.space_group_name_H-M   'P 1'
#
loop_
_entity.id
_entity.type
_entity.pdbx_description
1 polymer ?
#
loop_
_entity_poly.entity_id
_entity_poly.type
_entity_poly.pdbx_seq_one_letter_code
_entity_poly.pdbx_strand_id
1 'polypeptide(L)'
;MQWAAAALTSAAIALLLDTAAARHHHRSGNGHKPTGDISLWIDQQQIKMFSGVEMEIFAITEGRVLPYLLDPEFESKLPIIPSEVTYVNFTWKSGVKKYYYNFYRLKSFDETILKTPYITIKTQGRVPKRPKEFSVLLPCSGNNSGIAQLGIGLMIETRKGKPLNGTPLRLNLRKECTVREPNPGPCPDGYLGPPHCKKALCYPNCMNGGNCTAPGVCSCPPGFQGPYCEGGICTEKCLNGGKCVQKDTCECPKGYFGLRCEFCKCTNNS
;
A
#
# COMPACT_ATOMS: atom_id res chain seq x y z
N MET A 1 6.97 -14.90 7.86
CA MET A 1 5.74 -15.43 8.48
C MET A 1 6.13 -16.40 9.58
N GLN A 2 6.10 -16.00 10.85
CA GLN A 2 6.03 -16.91 12.01
C GLN A 2 6.05 -16.10 13.31
N TRP A 3 4.88 -15.82 13.88
CA TRP A 3 4.70 -15.55 15.31
C TRP A 3 3.27 -15.94 15.69
N ALA A 4 3.07 -17.23 15.99
CA ALA A 4 1.92 -17.72 16.72
C ALA A 4 2.38 -18.90 17.60
N ALA A 5 1.86 -18.92 18.84
CA ALA A 5 2.04 -19.93 19.89
C ALA A 5 3.27 -19.79 20.81
N ALA A 6 3.04 -19.18 21.99
CA ALA A 6 3.48 -19.72 23.28
C ALA A 6 2.77 -19.00 24.44
N ALA A 7 1.81 -19.67 25.07
CA ALA A 7 1.45 -19.63 26.50
C ALA A 7 -0.04 -19.95 26.72
N LEU A 8 -0.40 -21.23 26.62
CA LEU A 8 -1.57 -21.79 27.30
C LEU A 8 -1.05 -22.97 28.13
N THR A 9 -0.99 -22.81 29.44
CA THR A 9 -0.96 -23.93 30.38
C THR A 9 -2.15 -23.81 31.31
N SER A 10 -2.94 -24.87 31.31
CA SER A 10 -4.27 -24.97 31.90
C SER A 10 -4.26 -25.15 33.43
N ALA A 11 -5.36 -24.65 34.00
CA ALA A 11 -5.92 -24.83 35.32
C ALA A 11 -5.69 -26.18 36.02
N ALA A 12 -5.52 -26.11 37.34
CA ALA A 12 -5.93 -27.16 38.27
C ALA A 12 -6.46 -26.57 39.59
N ILE A 13 -7.77 -26.75 39.79
CA ILE A 13 -8.48 -27.11 41.02
C ILE A 13 -8.85 -26.00 42.03
N ALA A 14 -10.15 -25.99 42.33
CA ALA A 14 -10.93 -25.09 43.16
C ALA A 14 -10.96 -25.47 44.67
N LEU A 15 -11.70 -24.65 45.44
CA LEU A 15 -12.12 -24.70 46.86
C LEU A 15 -11.29 -23.75 47.74
N LEU A 16 -11.86 -22.72 48.39
CA LEU A 16 -12.93 -22.78 49.40
C LEU A 16 -13.87 -21.56 49.38
N LEU A 17 -15.12 -21.80 49.78
CA LEU A 17 -16.20 -20.86 50.07
C LEU A 17 -15.94 -20.12 51.41
N ASP A 18 -16.33 -18.85 51.52
CA ASP A 18 -17.49 -18.49 52.38
C ASP A 18 -17.97 -17.04 52.22
N THR A 19 -19.26 -16.90 52.52
CA THR A 19 -20.23 -15.83 52.27
C THR A 19 -20.01 -14.50 53.00
N ALA A 20 -20.46 -13.37 52.42
CA ALA A 20 -21.36 -12.41 53.09
C ALA A 20 -21.88 -11.26 52.18
N ALA A 21 -23.21 -11.21 52.08
CA ALA A 21 -24.09 -10.04 52.02
C ALA A 21 -24.11 -9.12 50.78
N ALA A 22 -25.12 -9.37 49.94
CA ALA A 22 -25.81 -8.32 49.20
C ALA A 22 -26.53 -7.35 50.17
N ARG A 23 -26.32 -6.04 49.99
CA ARG A 23 -27.22 -4.99 50.50
C ARG A 23 -27.49 -3.97 49.40
N HIS A 24 -28.75 -3.94 48.97
CA HIS A 24 -29.35 -2.84 48.23
C HIS A 24 -29.29 -1.54 49.03
N HIS A 25 -28.80 -0.45 48.42
CA HIS A 25 -29.15 0.91 48.80
C HIS A 25 -29.64 1.69 47.57
N HIS A 26 -30.84 2.22 47.69
CA HIS A 26 -31.54 3.04 46.72
C HIS A 26 -30.94 4.46 46.63
N ARG A 27 -30.64 4.88 45.40
CA ARG A 27 -30.81 6.21 44.76
C ARG A 27 -30.52 7.50 45.58
N SER A 28 -29.50 8.25 45.15
CA SER A 28 -29.52 9.72 45.19
C SER A 28 -28.77 10.28 43.99
N GLY A 29 -29.41 11.19 43.25
CA GLY A 29 -28.84 11.80 42.06
C GLY A 29 -27.74 12.80 42.41
N ASN A 30 -26.67 12.82 41.61
CA ASN A 30 -25.84 14.01 41.50
C ASN A 30 -25.11 14.02 40.14
N GLY A 31 -25.04 15.21 39.55
CA GLY A 31 -24.84 15.42 38.10
C GLY A 31 -23.70 14.63 37.47
N HIS A 32 -23.99 14.00 36.33
CA HIS A 32 -22.98 13.61 35.36
C HIS A 32 -22.28 14.89 34.87
N LYS A 33 -21.20 15.28 35.57
CA LYS A 33 -20.19 16.19 35.03
C LYS A 33 -19.81 15.65 33.66
N PRO A 34 -19.69 16.51 32.63
CA PRO A 34 -19.34 16.03 31.30
C PRO A 34 -17.97 15.35 31.37
N THR A 35 -17.97 14.02 31.24
CA THR A 35 -16.78 13.17 31.27
C THR A 35 -16.14 13.25 29.90
N GLY A 36 -15.12 14.10 29.78
CA GLY A 36 -14.35 14.21 28.56
C GLY A 36 -13.04 14.92 28.84
N ASP A 37 -11.97 14.14 28.91
CA ASP A 37 -10.59 14.63 29.03
C ASP A 37 -9.85 14.49 27.68
N ILE A 38 -8.55 14.83 27.65
CA ILE A 38 -7.77 14.76 26.42
C ILE A 38 -7.60 13.30 25.94
N SER A 39 -7.77 13.12 24.62
CA SER A 39 -7.47 11.87 23.91
C SER A 39 -6.64 12.19 22.66
N LEU A 40 -5.69 11.32 22.34
CA LEU A 40 -4.86 11.37 21.13
C LEU A 40 -4.67 9.93 20.63
N TRP A 41 -5.00 9.67 19.36
CA TRP A 41 -4.92 8.34 18.75
C TRP A 41 -4.57 8.42 17.27
N ILE A 42 -4.12 7.28 16.73
CA ILE A 42 -3.85 7.08 15.31
C ILE A 42 -5.13 6.57 14.65
N ASP A 43 -5.46 7.12 13.48
CA ASP A 43 -6.68 6.76 12.75
C ASP A 43 -6.70 5.29 12.28
N GLN A 44 -7.89 4.66 12.38
CA GLN A 44 -8.13 3.24 12.13
C GLN A 44 -7.84 2.80 10.69
N GLN A 45 -8.04 3.67 9.69
CA GLN A 45 -7.84 3.30 8.27
C GLN A 45 -6.36 3.08 7.93
N GLN A 46 -5.44 3.76 8.63
CA GLN A 46 -4.00 3.56 8.43
C GLN A 46 -3.52 2.22 9.00
N ILE A 47 -4.09 1.76 10.11
CA ILE A 47 -3.64 0.52 10.76
C ILE A 47 -4.05 -0.71 9.95
N LYS A 48 -5.23 -0.68 9.31
CA LYS A 48 -5.67 -1.71 8.38
C LYS A 48 -4.67 -1.96 7.25
N MET A 49 -3.98 -0.92 6.76
CA MET A 49 -2.96 -1.06 5.70
C MET A 49 -1.69 -1.78 6.18
N PHE A 50 -1.32 -1.70 7.46
CA PHE A 50 -0.08 -2.30 7.98
C PHE A 50 -0.27 -3.64 8.67
N SER A 51 -1.40 -3.86 9.35
CA SER A 51 -1.63 -5.05 10.18
C SER A 51 -2.73 -5.97 9.66
N GLY A 52 -3.56 -5.51 8.71
CA GLY A 52 -4.78 -6.21 8.28
C GLY A 52 -5.89 -6.24 9.34
N VAL A 53 -5.70 -5.55 10.47
CA VAL A 53 -6.64 -5.48 11.59
C VAL A 53 -7.12 -4.04 11.77
N GLU A 54 -8.42 -3.87 11.98
CA GLU A 54 -9.03 -2.58 12.30
C GLU A 54 -8.98 -2.32 13.81
N MET A 55 -8.12 -1.41 14.25
CA MET A 55 -8.05 -0.95 15.64
C MET A 55 -7.60 0.51 15.70
N GLU A 56 -7.99 1.23 16.75
CA GLU A 56 -7.48 2.56 17.07
C GLU A 56 -6.33 2.43 18.08
N ILE A 57 -5.14 2.96 17.76
CA ILE A 57 -4.00 2.99 18.70
C ILE A 57 -4.02 4.33 19.44
N PHE A 58 -4.34 4.30 20.73
CA PHE A 58 -4.40 5.49 21.57
C PHE A 58 -3.04 5.80 22.21
N ALA A 59 -2.49 6.98 21.99
CA ALA A 59 -1.33 7.45 22.78
C ALA A 59 -1.77 8.02 24.14
N ILE A 60 -2.91 8.73 24.14
CA ILE A 60 -3.48 9.36 25.34
C ILE A 60 -4.97 9.04 25.36
N THR A 61 -5.46 8.60 26.51
CA THR A 61 -6.90 8.37 26.75
C THR A 61 -7.29 8.87 28.13
N GLU A 62 -8.44 9.56 28.21
CA GLU A 62 -8.98 10.12 29.46
C GLU A 62 -7.92 10.89 30.29
N GLY A 63 -7.07 11.68 29.63
CA GLY A 63 -6.05 12.49 30.29
C GLY A 63 -4.83 11.72 30.81
N ARG A 64 -4.65 10.47 30.39
CA ARG A 64 -3.50 9.63 30.76
C ARG A 64 -2.76 9.16 29.53
N VAL A 65 -1.44 9.30 29.55
CA VAL A 65 -0.55 8.65 28.57
C VAL A 65 -0.62 7.14 28.79
N LEU A 66 -0.77 6.36 27.71
CA LEU A 66 -0.86 4.91 27.86
C LEU A 66 0.48 4.31 28.31
N PRO A 67 0.48 3.35 29.25
CA PRO A 67 1.72 2.87 29.90
C PRO A 67 2.77 2.29 28.95
N TYR A 68 2.35 1.70 27.83
CA TYR A 68 3.28 1.13 26.86
C TYR A 68 4.20 2.20 26.23
N LEU A 69 3.77 3.47 26.18
CA LEU A 69 4.62 4.57 25.72
C LEU A 69 5.68 4.99 26.75
N LEU A 70 5.55 4.51 27.99
CA LEU A 70 6.49 4.78 29.08
C LEU A 70 7.48 3.62 29.29
N ASP A 71 7.30 2.51 28.56
CA ASP A 71 8.26 1.39 28.56
C ASP A 71 9.58 1.85 27.91
N PRO A 72 10.74 1.77 28.60
CA PRO A 72 12.03 2.11 28.03
C PRO A 72 12.39 1.31 26.77
N GLU A 73 11.83 0.11 26.62
CA GLU A 73 12.05 -0.75 25.45
C GLU A 73 11.02 -0.53 24.34
N PHE A 74 10.07 0.39 24.52
CA PHE A 74 9.03 0.63 23.52
C PHE A 74 9.63 0.94 22.14
N GLU A 75 10.64 1.82 22.09
CA GLU A 75 11.25 2.26 20.83
C GLU A 75 11.92 1.11 20.05
N SER A 76 12.48 0.12 20.74
CA SER A 76 13.13 -1.03 20.08
C SER A 76 12.12 -2.02 19.49
N LYS A 77 10.91 -2.07 20.07
CA LYS A 77 9.79 -2.93 19.64
C LYS A 77 8.99 -2.34 18.47
N LEU A 78 9.22 -1.06 18.12
CA LEU A 78 8.50 -0.41 17.02
C LEU A 78 8.99 -0.88 15.63
N PRO A 79 8.07 -1.19 14.70
CA PRO A 79 8.42 -1.54 13.33
C PRO A 79 8.97 -0.32 12.59
N ILE A 80 9.71 -0.58 11.52
CA ILE A 80 10.17 0.46 10.59
C ILE A 80 8.97 0.91 9.75
N ILE A 81 8.76 2.23 9.66
CA ILE A 81 7.74 2.81 8.79
C ILE A 81 8.18 2.57 7.33
N PRO A 82 7.38 1.93 6.48
CA PRO A 82 7.82 1.52 5.15
C PRO A 82 7.80 2.68 4.13
N SER A 83 8.43 2.47 2.96
CA SER A 83 8.76 3.52 1.98
C SER A 83 7.56 4.24 1.37
N GLU A 84 6.41 3.57 1.32
CA GLU A 84 5.16 4.01 0.70
C GLU A 84 4.43 5.04 1.57
N VAL A 85 4.69 5.03 2.88
CA VAL A 85 4.04 5.89 3.87
C VAL A 85 4.63 7.28 3.82
N THR A 86 3.85 8.24 3.36
CA THR A 86 4.27 9.64 3.25
C THR A 86 3.80 10.50 4.42
N TYR A 87 2.77 10.06 5.15
CA TYR A 87 2.24 10.74 6.32
C TYR A 87 1.52 9.77 7.27
N VAL A 88 1.42 10.15 8.54
CA VAL A 88 0.64 9.46 9.58
C VAL A 88 -0.42 10.41 10.11
N ASN A 89 -1.67 9.95 10.18
CA ASN A 89 -2.81 10.73 10.63
C ASN A 89 -3.09 10.46 12.10
N PHE A 90 -3.24 11.56 12.84
CA PHE A 90 -3.55 11.55 14.26
C PHE A 90 -4.83 12.34 14.49
N THR A 91 -5.68 11.79 15.35
CA THR A 91 -6.88 12.48 15.81
C THR A 91 -6.74 12.78 17.29
N TRP A 92 -7.13 14.00 17.69
CA TRP A 92 -7.14 14.40 19.09
C TRP A 92 -8.34 15.26 19.46
N LYS A 93 -8.66 15.27 20.75
CA LYS A 93 -9.67 16.14 21.36
C LYS A 93 -9.27 16.49 22.78
N SER A 94 -9.71 17.64 23.29
CA SER A 94 -9.51 18.06 24.69
C SER A 94 -10.74 17.83 25.57
N GLY A 95 -11.91 17.56 24.98
CA GLY A 95 -13.16 17.37 25.71
C GLY A 95 -13.61 18.66 26.39
N VAL A 96 -13.76 18.64 27.70
CA VAL A 96 -14.26 19.78 28.49
C VAL A 96 -13.11 20.66 28.98
N LYS A 97 -11.96 20.05 29.29
CA LYS A 97 -10.77 20.75 29.79
C LYS A 97 -10.02 21.45 28.66
N LYS A 98 -9.18 22.42 29.01
CA LYS A 98 -8.35 23.17 28.05
C LYS A 98 -6.91 22.69 28.15
N TYR A 99 -6.40 22.18 27.04
CA TYR A 99 -5.02 21.75 26.88
C TYR A 99 -4.31 22.52 25.77
N TYR A 100 -3.01 22.72 25.97
CA TYR A 100 -2.11 23.33 25.02
C TYR A 100 -1.04 22.32 24.66
N TYR A 101 -0.62 22.34 23.41
CA TYR A 101 0.38 21.42 22.89
C TYR A 101 1.58 22.22 22.38
N ASN A 102 2.75 21.58 22.43
CA ASN A 102 3.98 22.09 21.85
C ASN A 102 4.80 20.93 21.28
N PHE A 103 4.94 20.89 19.96
CA PHE A 103 5.88 20.04 19.24
C PHE A 103 7.25 20.70 19.26
N TYR A 104 8.02 20.43 20.31
CA TYR A 104 9.33 21.03 20.52
C TYR A 104 10.47 20.30 19.79
N ARG A 105 10.19 19.10 19.25
CA ARG A 105 11.16 18.32 18.48
C ARG A 105 10.48 17.68 17.28
N LEU A 106 10.91 18.10 16.10
CA LEU A 106 10.64 17.46 14.81
C LEU A 106 11.97 17.46 14.08
N LYS A 107 12.64 16.32 14.01
CA LYS A 107 14.01 16.24 13.50
C LYS A 107 14.23 14.94 12.73
N SER A 108 14.89 15.03 11.59
CA SER A 108 15.55 13.89 10.97
C SER A 108 17.00 13.81 11.45
N PHE A 109 17.49 12.59 11.69
CA PHE A 109 18.90 12.35 12.02
C PHE A 109 19.77 12.10 10.78
N ASP A 110 19.15 11.87 9.62
CA ASP A 110 19.82 11.75 8.34
C ASP A 110 18.97 12.43 7.25
N GLU A 111 19.29 13.70 6.97
CA GLU A 111 18.59 14.50 5.97
C GLU A 111 18.89 14.10 4.52
N THR A 112 19.93 13.29 4.29
CA THR A 112 20.25 12.78 2.96
C THR A 112 19.24 11.72 2.50
N ILE A 113 18.65 10.99 3.46
CA ILE A 113 17.64 9.95 3.23
C ILE A 113 16.22 10.48 3.52
N LEU A 114 16.02 11.15 4.66
CA LEU A 114 14.72 11.63 5.13
C LEU A 114 14.80 13.11 5.51
N LYS A 115 14.05 13.97 4.83
CA LYS A 115 13.98 15.39 5.18
C LYS A 115 13.28 15.56 6.53
N THR A 116 13.51 16.70 7.18
CA THR A 116 12.90 16.99 8.49
C THR A 116 11.36 16.87 8.43
N PRO A 117 10.74 16.08 9.34
CA PRO A 117 9.29 15.90 9.35
C PRO A 117 8.59 17.19 9.76
N TYR A 118 7.37 17.38 9.28
CA TYR A 118 6.55 18.53 9.61
C TYR A 118 5.09 18.12 9.82
N ILE A 119 4.32 19.00 10.44
CA ILE A 119 2.92 18.75 10.80
C ILE A 119 1.99 19.69 10.05
N THR A 120 0.75 19.27 9.81
CA THR A 120 -0.26 20.08 9.09
C THR A 120 -0.89 21.20 9.93
N ILE A 121 -0.54 21.27 11.22
CA ILE A 121 -0.97 22.28 12.18
C ILE A 121 0.23 23.12 12.64
N LYS A 122 0.00 24.22 13.34
CA LYS A 122 1.09 24.97 13.98
C LYS A 122 1.80 24.09 15.01
N THR A 123 3.11 24.28 15.21
CA THR A 123 3.92 23.51 16.19
C THR A 123 3.47 23.69 17.63
N GLN A 124 2.86 24.83 17.95
CA GLN A 124 2.25 25.09 19.25
C GLN A 124 0.85 25.67 19.10
N GLY A 125 -0.02 25.36 20.05
CA GLY A 125 -1.39 25.84 20.01
C GLY A 125 -2.28 25.20 21.06
N ARG A 126 -3.59 25.39 20.87
CA ARG A 126 -4.61 24.82 21.75
C ARG A 126 -5.17 23.53 21.12
N VAL A 127 -5.30 22.49 21.93
CA VAL A 127 -5.95 21.24 21.52
C VAL A 127 -7.44 21.50 21.28
N PRO A 128 -8.01 21.05 20.15
CA PRO A 128 -9.40 21.32 19.78
C PRO A 128 -10.38 20.65 20.75
N LYS A 129 -11.57 21.25 20.91
CA LYS A 129 -12.60 20.74 21.83
C LYS A 129 -13.18 19.41 21.33
N ARG A 130 -13.48 19.35 20.03
CA ARG A 130 -14.01 18.17 19.32
C ARG A 130 -12.86 17.44 18.60
N PRO A 131 -13.04 16.15 18.25
CA PRO A 131 -12.08 15.41 17.42
C PRO A 131 -11.71 16.22 16.18
N LYS A 132 -10.41 16.41 15.98
CA LYS A 132 -9.86 17.00 14.77
C LYS A 132 -8.60 16.25 14.39
N GLU A 133 -8.43 16.04 13.10
CA GLU A 133 -7.28 15.37 12.54
C GLU A 133 -6.12 16.35 12.28
N PHE A 134 -4.90 15.86 12.41
CA PHE A 134 -3.69 16.44 11.84
C PHE A 134 -2.78 15.32 11.36
N SER A 135 -1.84 15.65 10.47
CA SER A 135 -0.92 14.68 9.90
C SER A 135 0.51 15.05 10.24
N VAL A 136 1.33 14.05 10.51
CA VAL A 136 2.80 14.15 10.53
C VAL A 136 3.31 13.66 9.18
N LEU A 137 3.93 14.54 8.41
CA LEU A 137 4.49 14.23 7.10
C LEU A 137 5.94 13.75 7.26
N LEU A 138 6.27 12.68 6.52
CA LEU A 138 7.55 11.97 6.57
C LEU A 138 8.23 12.00 5.19
N PRO A 139 8.74 13.17 4.77
CA PRO A 139 9.26 13.36 3.42
C PRO A 139 10.61 12.67 3.20
N CYS A 140 10.66 11.62 2.39
CA CYS A 140 11.92 11.09 1.88
C CYS A 140 12.63 12.12 0.99
N SER A 141 13.97 12.10 1.00
CA SER A 141 14.80 12.98 0.17
C SER A 141 14.58 12.72 -1.32
N GLY A 142 14.46 11.44 -1.69
CA GLY A 142 14.28 10.95 -3.07
C GLY A 142 15.59 10.62 -3.77
N ASN A 143 16.74 11.04 -3.22
CA ASN A 143 18.06 10.85 -3.83
C ASN A 143 18.74 9.55 -3.40
N ASN A 144 18.51 9.11 -2.16
CA ASN A 144 19.16 7.94 -1.56
C ASN A 144 18.10 6.99 -1.00
N SER A 145 18.35 5.69 -1.15
CA SER A 145 17.60 4.63 -0.46
C SER A 145 18.27 4.32 0.88
N GLY A 146 17.47 3.97 1.89
CA GLY A 146 17.97 3.54 3.20
C GLY A 146 16.99 3.78 4.33
N ILE A 147 17.42 3.49 5.56
CA ILE A 147 16.62 3.67 6.78
C ILE A 147 17.14 4.89 7.53
N ALA A 148 16.28 5.88 7.75
CA ALA A 148 16.58 7.06 8.54
C ALA A 148 15.87 7.02 9.89
N GLN A 149 16.53 7.55 10.93
CA GLN A 149 15.92 7.78 12.22
C GLN A 149 15.30 9.18 12.26
N LEU A 150 14.14 9.31 12.90
CA LEU A 150 13.51 10.59 13.19
C LEU A 150 13.08 10.71 14.66
N GLY A 151 13.06 11.93 15.16
CA GLY A 151 12.65 12.25 16.53
C GLY A 151 11.42 13.15 16.56
N ILE A 152 10.40 12.76 17.32
CA ILE A 152 9.20 13.55 17.60
C ILE A 152 9.11 13.80 19.11
N GLY A 153 8.95 15.06 19.51
CA GLY A 153 8.78 15.48 20.89
C GLY A 153 7.52 16.31 21.06
N LEU A 154 6.60 15.85 21.91
CA LEU A 154 5.31 16.49 22.16
C LEU A 154 5.13 16.77 23.67
N MET A 155 4.99 18.03 24.01
CA MET A 155 4.58 18.47 25.34
C MET A 155 3.08 18.80 25.34
N ILE A 156 2.36 18.37 26.38
CA ILE A 156 0.96 18.76 26.60
C ILE A 156 0.84 19.37 27.98
N GLU A 157 0.23 20.55 28.04
CA GLU A 157 0.08 21.31 29.27
C GLU A 157 -1.37 21.73 29.49
N THR A 158 -1.75 21.84 30.75
CA THR A 158 -3.02 22.46 31.16
C THR A 158 -2.97 23.98 30.96
N ARG A 159 -4.11 24.66 31.04
CA ARG A 159 -4.19 26.14 31.03
C ARG A 159 -3.27 26.83 32.06
N LYS A 160 -2.91 26.14 33.15
CA LYS A 160 -2.03 26.67 34.20
C LYS A 160 -0.53 26.42 33.91
N GLY A 161 -0.18 25.91 32.73
CA GLY A 161 1.21 25.54 32.38
C GLY A 161 1.72 24.26 33.06
N LYS A 162 0.84 23.50 33.75
CA LYS A 162 1.24 22.22 34.33
C LYS A 162 1.29 21.13 33.25
N PRO A 163 2.42 20.41 33.07
CA PRO A 163 2.50 19.29 32.15
C PRO A 163 1.50 18.17 32.48
N LEU A 164 1.00 17.50 31.46
CA LEU A 164 0.21 16.29 31.59
C LEU A 164 1.12 15.16 32.07
N ASN A 165 0.65 14.33 33.01
CA ASN A 165 1.44 13.20 33.50
C ASN A 165 1.83 12.27 32.35
N GLY A 166 3.12 11.93 32.26
CA GLY A 166 3.69 11.13 31.15
C GLY A 166 4.16 11.96 29.96
N THR A 167 4.00 13.29 29.97
CA THR A 167 4.62 14.20 29.00
C THR A 167 5.85 14.89 29.60
N PRO A 168 6.88 15.23 28.80
CA PRO A 168 6.92 15.21 27.34
C PRO A 168 7.03 13.80 26.75
N LEU A 169 6.23 13.53 25.71
CA LEU A 169 6.39 12.32 24.89
C LEU A 169 7.59 12.51 23.97
N ARG A 170 8.49 11.53 23.98
CA ARG A 170 9.67 11.48 23.11
C ARG A 170 9.63 10.16 22.35
N LEU A 171 9.56 10.24 21.03
CA LEU A 171 9.53 9.07 20.16
C LEU A 171 10.70 9.16 19.20
N ASN A 172 11.55 8.13 19.20
CA ASN A 172 12.53 7.90 18.16
C ASN A 172 12.00 6.79 17.24
N LEU A 173 11.71 7.14 15.99
CA LEU A 173 11.11 6.25 15.00
C LEU A 173 12.10 5.98 13.87
N ARG A 174 11.90 4.88 13.14
CA ARG A 174 12.68 4.53 11.95
C ARG A 174 11.79 4.55 10.72
N LYS A 175 12.26 5.12 9.62
CA LYS A 175 11.58 5.22 8.34
C LYS A 175 12.48 4.69 7.24
N GLU A 176 11.98 3.75 6.45
CA GLU A 176 12.61 3.34 5.21
C GLU A 176 12.26 4.33 4.09
N CYS A 177 13.24 4.72 3.30
CA CYS A 177 13.07 5.52 2.10
C CYS A 177 13.71 4.78 0.94
N THR A 178 13.04 4.82 -0.20
CA THR A 178 13.54 4.26 -1.46
C THR A 178 13.60 5.38 -2.47
N VAL A 179 14.63 5.37 -3.32
CA VAL A 179 14.61 6.15 -4.55
C VAL A 179 13.45 5.62 -5.36
N ARG A 180 12.39 6.43 -5.47
CA ARG A 180 11.31 6.12 -6.40
C ARG A 180 11.89 6.30 -7.78
N GLU A 181 12.05 5.22 -8.53
CA GLU A 181 12.25 5.33 -9.97
C GLU A 181 11.14 6.24 -10.52
N PRO A 182 11.45 7.17 -11.44
CA PRO A 182 10.43 8.02 -12.04
C PRO A 182 9.31 7.12 -12.54
N ASN A 183 8.07 7.32 -12.10
CA ASN A 183 6.92 6.59 -12.62
C ASN A 183 6.99 6.70 -14.16
N PRO A 184 7.30 5.61 -14.87
CA PRO A 184 7.72 5.71 -16.26
C PRO A 184 6.57 6.00 -17.24
N GLY A 185 5.41 6.39 -16.71
CA GLY A 185 4.19 6.58 -17.46
C GLY A 185 3.58 5.27 -17.96
N PRO A 186 2.38 5.35 -18.56
CA PRO A 186 1.82 4.25 -19.32
C PRO A 186 2.66 4.02 -20.59
N CYS A 187 2.73 2.77 -21.04
CA CYS A 187 3.34 2.47 -22.34
C CYS A 187 2.52 3.07 -23.49
N PRO A 188 3.16 3.37 -24.65
CA PRO A 188 2.44 3.70 -25.87
C PRO A 188 1.44 2.60 -26.26
N ASP A 189 0.42 2.98 -27.03
CA ASP A 189 -0.64 2.05 -27.46
C ASP A 189 -0.05 0.77 -28.09
N GLY A 190 -0.53 -0.38 -27.63
CA GLY A 190 -0.10 -1.68 -28.11
C GLY A 190 1.22 -2.20 -27.51
N TYR A 191 1.80 -1.54 -26.50
CA TYR A 191 2.98 -2.03 -25.77
C TYR A 191 2.74 -2.21 -24.27
N LEU A 192 3.48 -3.13 -23.66
CA LEU A 192 3.41 -3.51 -22.26
C LEU A 192 4.80 -3.58 -21.61
N GLY A 193 4.81 -3.48 -20.28
CA GLY A 193 6.00 -3.59 -19.44
C GLY A 193 6.74 -2.26 -19.22
N PRO A 194 6.13 -1.26 -18.55
CA PRO A 194 6.88 -0.09 -18.07
C PRO A 194 8.05 -0.51 -17.15
N PRO A 195 9.17 0.23 -17.11
CA PRO A 195 9.47 1.47 -17.84
C PRO A 195 9.86 1.28 -19.31
N HIS A 196 10.21 0.07 -19.72
CA HIS A 196 10.91 -0.14 -20.99
C HIS A 196 10.00 -0.46 -22.18
N CYS A 197 8.73 -0.77 -21.95
CA CYS A 197 7.68 -1.00 -22.96
C CYS A 197 8.10 -1.94 -24.10
N LYS A 198 8.85 -3.01 -23.76
CA LYS A 198 9.45 -3.92 -24.75
C LYS A 198 8.50 -4.98 -25.29
N LYS A 199 7.35 -5.21 -24.65
CA LYS A 199 6.43 -6.30 -25.02
C LYS A 199 5.29 -5.75 -25.89
N ALA A 200 5.26 -6.09 -27.17
CA ALA A 200 4.15 -5.74 -28.05
C ALA A 200 2.88 -6.57 -27.74
N LEU A 201 1.71 -5.97 -27.99
CA LEU A 201 0.40 -6.58 -27.87
C LEU A 201 -0.13 -6.96 -29.26
N CYS A 202 -0.44 -8.23 -29.46
CA CYS A 202 -1.10 -8.71 -30.67
C CYS A 202 -2.50 -9.19 -30.32
N TYR A 203 -3.50 -8.64 -30.99
CA TYR A 203 -4.87 -9.14 -30.92
C TYR A 203 -5.44 -9.26 -32.33
N PRO A 204 -5.84 -10.47 -32.77
CA PRO A 204 -5.64 -11.78 -32.13
C PRO A 204 -4.18 -12.12 -31.80
N ASN A 205 -3.98 -13.03 -30.83
CA ASN A 205 -2.65 -13.53 -30.49
C ASN A 205 -2.03 -14.30 -31.67
N CYS A 206 -0.72 -14.20 -31.82
CA CYS A 206 0.02 -15.04 -32.77
C CYS A 206 -0.12 -16.52 -32.39
N MET A 207 -0.56 -17.34 -33.34
CA MET A 207 -0.75 -18.78 -33.20
C MET A 207 0.54 -19.55 -33.50
N ASN A 208 0.52 -20.86 -33.27
CA ASN A 208 1.58 -21.79 -33.66
C ASN A 208 3.01 -21.40 -33.22
N GLY A 209 3.14 -20.70 -32.09
CA GLY A 209 4.44 -20.25 -31.57
C GLY A 209 5.00 -18.98 -32.22
N GLY A 210 4.19 -18.25 -33.00
CA GLY A 210 4.56 -16.94 -33.53
C GLY A 210 4.85 -15.91 -32.44
N ASN A 211 5.80 -15.01 -32.71
CA ASN A 211 6.18 -13.95 -31.79
C ASN A 211 5.56 -12.62 -32.20
N CYS A 212 5.00 -11.87 -31.24
CA CYS A 212 4.48 -10.54 -31.47
C CYS A 212 5.64 -9.53 -31.51
N THR A 213 6.01 -9.05 -32.70
CA THR A 213 7.18 -8.18 -32.89
C THR A 213 6.83 -6.70 -32.87
N ALA A 214 5.58 -6.35 -33.18
CA ALA A 214 5.01 -5.01 -33.07
C ALA A 214 3.49 -5.13 -32.82
N PRO A 215 2.79 -4.05 -32.42
CA PRO A 215 1.36 -4.09 -32.17
C PRO A 215 0.60 -4.69 -33.36
N GLY A 216 -0.05 -5.83 -33.12
CA GLY A 216 -0.80 -6.57 -34.15
C GLY A 216 0.04 -7.27 -35.23
N VAL A 217 1.37 -7.31 -35.11
CA VAL A 217 2.27 -7.93 -36.11
C VAL A 217 2.92 -9.19 -35.55
N CYS A 218 2.65 -10.32 -36.20
CA CYS A 218 3.22 -11.62 -35.86
C CYS A 218 4.39 -11.99 -36.77
N SER A 219 5.48 -12.45 -36.16
CA SER A 219 6.56 -13.17 -36.83
C SER A 219 6.33 -14.67 -36.67
N CYS A 220 6.11 -15.36 -37.79
CA CYS A 220 5.76 -16.78 -37.79
C CYS A 220 6.99 -17.69 -37.82
N PRO A 221 6.96 -18.84 -37.12
CA PRO A 221 8.02 -19.82 -37.22
C PRO A 221 8.10 -20.40 -38.65
N PRO A 222 9.25 -20.97 -39.05
CA PRO A 222 9.42 -21.54 -40.38
C PRO A 222 8.30 -22.50 -40.77
N GLY A 223 7.75 -22.30 -41.97
CA GLY A 223 6.67 -23.10 -42.53
C GLY A 223 5.27 -22.55 -42.24
N PHE A 224 5.02 -21.94 -41.08
CA PHE A 224 3.72 -21.33 -40.77
C PHE A 224 3.51 -20.01 -41.52
N GLN A 225 2.28 -19.78 -41.98
CA GLN A 225 1.91 -18.60 -42.77
C GLN A 225 0.62 -17.95 -42.24
N GLY A 226 0.33 -16.74 -42.70
CA GLY A 226 -0.85 -15.97 -42.29
C GLY A 226 -0.52 -14.82 -41.32
N PRO A 227 -1.41 -13.81 -41.22
CA PRO A 227 -1.21 -12.62 -40.39
C PRO A 227 -1.07 -12.94 -38.89
N TYR A 228 -1.63 -14.06 -38.43
CA TYR A 228 -1.55 -14.52 -37.04
C TYR A 228 -0.90 -15.90 -36.95
N CYS A 229 -0.15 -16.33 -37.98
CA CYS A 229 0.50 -17.63 -38.06
C CYS A 229 -0.47 -18.81 -37.97
N GLU A 230 -1.72 -18.62 -38.38
CA GLU A 230 -2.81 -19.59 -38.31
C GLU A 230 -2.84 -20.58 -39.48
N GLY A 231 -2.17 -20.27 -40.58
CA GLY A 231 -2.08 -21.11 -41.78
C GLY A 231 -1.21 -22.35 -41.58
N GLY A 232 -1.30 -23.28 -42.53
CA GLY A 232 -0.53 -24.53 -42.57
C GLY A 232 0.97 -24.36 -42.80
N ILE A 233 1.69 -25.48 -42.78
CA ILE A 233 3.16 -25.55 -42.93
C ILE A 233 3.54 -25.77 -44.40
N CYS A 234 3.84 -24.74 -45.19
CA CYS A 234 4.29 -24.92 -46.58
C CYS A 234 5.75 -24.49 -46.73
N THR A 235 6.60 -25.37 -47.28
CA THR A 235 8.01 -25.06 -47.60
C THR A 235 8.10 -23.93 -48.63
N GLU A 236 7.20 -23.95 -49.61
CA GLU A 236 7.08 -22.94 -50.65
C GLU A 236 5.76 -22.17 -50.48
N LYS A 237 5.78 -20.84 -50.64
CA LYS A 237 4.55 -20.05 -50.53
C LYS A 237 3.52 -20.45 -51.59
N CYS A 238 2.25 -20.49 -51.19
CA CYS A 238 1.13 -20.55 -52.12
C CYS A 238 1.06 -19.22 -52.91
N LEU A 239 0.81 -19.30 -54.20
CA LEU A 239 0.77 -18.17 -55.13
C LEU A 239 -0.68 -17.74 -55.39
N ASN A 240 -0.84 -16.58 -56.03
CA ASN A 240 -2.13 -16.07 -56.51
C ASN A 240 -3.24 -16.01 -55.44
N GLY A 241 -2.88 -15.76 -54.19
CA GLY A 241 -3.82 -15.69 -53.06
C GLY A 241 -4.22 -17.06 -52.48
N GLY A 242 -3.55 -18.14 -52.85
CA GLY A 242 -3.70 -19.45 -52.22
C GLY A 242 -3.35 -19.42 -50.74
N LYS A 243 -4.07 -20.21 -49.93
CA LYS A 243 -3.82 -20.35 -48.49
C LYS A 243 -3.14 -21.69 -48.23
N CYS A 244 -2.03 -21.67 -47.50
CA CYS A 244 -1.48 -22.91 -46.99
C CYS A 244 -2.42 -23.42 -45.89
N VAL A 245 -3.01 -24.60 -46.06
CA VAL A 245 -3.99 -25.16 -45.10
C VAL A 245 -3.45 -26.36 -44.35
N GLN A 246 -2.48 -27.07 -44.93
CA GLN A 246 -1.81 -28.23 -44.36
C GLN A 246 -0.36 -28.30 -44.87
N LYS A 247 0.40 -29.32 -44.45
CA LYS A 247 1.78 -29.48 -44.87
C LYS A 247 1.89 -29.54 -46.41
N ASP A 248 2.60 -28.58 -47.00
CA ASP A 248 2.82 -28.44 -48.46
C ASP A 248 1.54 -28.53 -49.31
N THR A 249 0.41 -28.15 -48.72
CA THR A 249 -0.91 -28.24 -49.36
C THR A 249 -1.54 -26.85 -49.40
N CYS A 250 -1.67 -26.33 -50.61
CA CYS A 250 -2.32 -25.04 -50.87
C CYS A 250 -3.80 -25.22 -51.22
N GLU A 251 -4.66 -24.50 -50.52
CA GLU A 251 -6.04 -24.26 -50.93
C GLU A 251 -6.06 -23.11 -51.94
N CYS A 252 -6.44 -23.40 -53.18
CA CYS A 252 -6.41 -22.43 -54.26
C CYS A 252 -7.73 -21.66 -54.40
N PRO A 253 -7.66 -20.33 -54.62
CA PRO A 253 -8.85 -19.56 -54.94
C PRO A 253 -9.45 -20.00 -56.28
N LYS A 254 -10.74 -19.73 -56.46
CA LYS A 254 -11.48 -20.08 -57.67
C LYS A 254 -10.77 -19.54 -58.92
N GLY A 255 -10.54 -20.43 -59.89
CA GLY A 255 -9.85 -20.08 -61.13
C GLY A 255 -8.33 -20.31 -61.11
N TYR A 256 -7.75 -20.73 -59.99
CA TYR A 256 -6.34 -21.13 -59.91
C TYR A 256 -6.20 -22.61 -59.51
N PHE A 257 -5.09 -23.22 -59.87
CA PHE A 257 -4.76 -24.63 -59.57
C PHE A 257 -3.25 -24.87 -59.65
N GLY A 258 -2.83 -26.11 -59.34
CA GLY A 258 -1.42 -26.47 -59.17
C GLY A 258 -1.09 -26.65 -57.68
N LEU A 259 0.10 -27.19 -57.39
CA LEU A 259 0.51 -27.50 -56.01
C LEU A 259 0.66 -26.23 -55.16
N ARG A 260 0.93 -25.10 -55.81
CA ARG A 260 1.09 -23.78 -55.22
C ARG A 260 0.11 -22.78 -55.79
N CYS A 261 -0.95 -23.21 -56.47
CA CYS A 261 -1.90 -22.32 -57.16
C CYS A 261 -1.24 -21.46 -58.25
N GLU A 262 -0.19 -21.99 -58.88
CA GLU A 262 0.66 -21.32 -59.86
C GLU A 262 0.00 -21.18 -61.25
N PHE A 263 -0.99 -22.01 -61.57
CA PHE A 263 -1.65 -22.03 -62.87
C PHE A 263 -3.04 -21.38 -62.81
N CYS A 264 -3.38 -20.54 -63.79
CA CYS A 264 -4.75 -20.03 -63.96
C CYS A 264 -5.56 -20.97 -64.87
N LYS A 265 -6.82 -21.21 -64.52
CA LYS A 265 -7.86 -21.71 -65.45
C LYS A 265 -8.36 -20.55 -66.29
N CYS A 266 -7.47 -20.01 -67.11
CA CYS A 266 -7.84 -19.00 -68.09
C CYS A 266 -8.68 -19.69 -69.18
N THR A 267 -10.00 -19.52 -69.15
CA THR A 267 -10.87 -19.91 -70.27
C THR A 267 -10.79 -18.79 -71.30
N ASN A 268 -10.00 -18.99 -72.35
CA ASN A 268 -10.08 -18.12 -73.53
C ASN A 268 -11.44 -18.39 -74.18
N ASN A 269 -12.41 -17.53 -73.88
CA ASN A 269 -13.63 -17.48 -74.66
C ASN A 269 -13.29 -16.68 -75.93
N SER A 270 -12.85 -17.40 -76.96
CA SER A 270 -12.70 -16.90 -78.34
C SER A 270 -14.03 -17.00 -79.06
#